data_AF-A0A2M8NJ32-F1
#
_entry.id   AF-A0A2M8NJ32-F1
#
_cell.length_a   1.000
_cell.length_b   1.000
_cell.length_c   1.000
_cell.angle_alpha   90.00
_cell.angle_beta   90.00
_cell.angle_gamma   90.00
#
_symmetry.space_group_name_H-M   'P 1'
#
loop_
_entity.id
_entity.type
_entity.pdbx_description
1 polymer ?
#
loop_
_entity_poly.entity_id
_entity_poly.type
_entity_poly.pdbx_seq_one_letter_code
_entity_poly.pdbx_strand_id
1 'polypeptide(L)'
;DFVVAWCVGMAFGIALTAPQIALLLATLGLASAAPSTPGYVGIYQAVAVSVLTPFGYTDSQAIVFIIAFQAVSYTMVIAFGALGLWRLNTGGLRLSEAIAEGKRSSLQ
;
A
#
# COMPACT_ATOMS: atom_id res chain seq x y z
N ASP A 1 5.96 -2.13 5.60
CA ASP A 1 6.18 -3.10 4.49
C ASP A 1 6.89 -4.39 4.89
N PHE A 2 8.02 -4.35 5.61
CA PHE A 2 8.75 -5.57 5.99
C PHE A 2 7.92 -6.62 6.74
N VAL A 3 7.16 -6.20 7.76
CA VAL A 3 6.26 -7.08 8.52
C VAL A 3 5.15 -7.64 7.64
N VAL A 4 4.59 -6.82 6.74
CA VAL A 4 3.53 -7.26 5.82
C VAL A 4 4.06 -8.29 4.83
N ALA A 5 5.24 -8.06 4.25
CA ALA A 5 5.92 -9.01 3.38
C ALA A 5 6.20 -10.34 4.10
N TRP A 6 6.67 -10.29 5.35
CA TRP A 6 6.85 -11.49 6.16
C TRP A 6 5.53 -12.24 6.40
N CYS A 7 4.48 -11.54 6.84
CA CYS A 7 3.15 -12.13 7.09
C CYS A 7 2.53 -12.74 5.84
N VAL A 8 2.64 -12.08 4.69
CA VAL A 8 2.14 -12.59 3.40
C VAL A 8 2.94 -13.83 2.98
N GLY A 9 4.27 -13.82 3.13
CA GLY A 9 5.10 -15.00 2.87
C GLY A 9 4.64 -16.20 3.70
N MET A 10 4.44 -16.01 5.00
CA MET A 10 3.93 -17.07 5.89
C MET A 10 2.51 -17.54 5.51
N ALA A 11 1.63 -16.64 5.07
CA ALA A 11 0.26 -17.00 4.68
C ALA A 11 0.21 -17.95 3.47
N PHE A 12 1.20 -17.89 2.58
CA PHE A 12 1.31 -18.75 1.40
C PHE A 12 2.34 -19.87 1.55
N GLY A 13 2.90 -20.08 2.75
CA GLY A 13 3.94 -21.09 2.98
C GLY A 13 5.27 -20.79 2.28
N ILE A 14 5.50 -19.52 1.92
CA ILE A 14 6.73 -19.05 1.29
C ILE A 14 7.65 -18.54 2.40
N ALA A 15 8.64 -19.37 2.76
CA ALA A 15 9.63 -19.02 3.78
C ALA A 15 10.65 -18.02 3.22
N LEU A 16 10.29 -16.74 3.19
CA LEU A 16 11.19 -15.66 2.80
C LEU A 16 12.15 -15.34 3.94
N THR A 17 13.45 -15.28 3.65
CA THR A 17 14.45 -14.83 4.64
C THR A 17 14.49 -13.30 4.73
N ALA A 18 14.94 -12.77 5.88
CA ALA A 18 15.05 -11.32 6.08
C ALA A 18 15.85 -10.58 4.99
N PRO A 19 16.99 -11.11 4.49
CA PRO A 19 17.74 -10.49 3.40
C PRO A 19 16.97 -10.49 2.06
N GLN A 20 16.22 -11.55 1.76
CA GLN A 20 15.40 -11.65 0.54
C GLN A 20 14.27 -10.63 0.56
N ILE A 21 13.63 -10.42 1.71
CA ILE A 21 12.59 -9.39 1.87
C ILE A 21 13.19 -8.00 1.70
N ALA A 22 14.34 -7.73 2.32
CA ALA A 22 15.01 -6.44 2.19
C ALA A 22 15.41 -6.16 0.72
N LEU A 23 15.96 -7.17 0.03
CA LEU A 23 16.31 -7.07 -1.38
C LEU A 23 15.07 -6.81 -2.24
N LEU A 24 14.01 -7.61 -2.06
CA LEU A 24 12.75 -7.46 -2.79
C LEU A 24 12.15 -6.06 -2.58
N LEU A 25 12.07 -5.59 -1.34
CA LEU A 25 11.54 -4.25 -1.05
C LEU A 25 12.42 -3.13 -1.63
N ALA A 26 13.75 -3.27 -1.58
CA ALA A 26 14.66 -2.30 -2.18
C ALA A 26 14.51 -2.25 -3.71
N THR A 27 14.43 -3.40 -4.36
CA THR A 27 14.23 -3.49 -5.82
C THR A 27 12.86 -2.97 -6.23
N LEU A 28 11.81 -3.29 -5.47
CA LEU A 28 10.46 -2.73 -5.70
C LEU A 28 10.43 -1.21 -5.51
N GLY A 29 11.15 -0.68 -4.52
CA GLY A 29 11.32 0.76 -4.32
C GLY A 29 12.01 1.43 -5.51
N LEU A 30 13.10 0.84 -6.01
CA LEU A 30 13.76 1.28 -7.25
C LEU A 30 12.84 1.19 -8.47
N ALA A 31 12.09 0.10 -8.60
CA ALA A 31 11.17 -0.14 -9.70
C ALA A 31 9.95 0.80 -9.67
N SER A 32 9.55 1.31 -8.51
CA SER A 32 8.51 2.34 -8.39
C SER A 32 8.88 3.64 -9.11
N ALA A 33 10.18 3.90 -9.28
CA ALA A 33 10.71 5.04 -10.03
C ALA A 33 10.74 4.81 -11.54
N ALA A 34 10.64 3.55 -12.00
CA ALA A 34 10.49 3.20 -13.41
C ALA A 34 9.00 3.32 -13.79
N PRO A 35 8.54 4.43 -14.38
CA PRO A 35 7.12 4.70 -14.55
C PRO A 35 6.56 3.96 -15.77
N SER A 36 5.23 3.80 -15.85
CA SER A 36 4.40 3.78 -17.10
C SER A 36 3.46 2.58 -17.37
N THR A 37 3.06 1.76 -16.39
CA THR A 37 1.89 0.86 -16.57
C THR A 37 0.77 1.21 -15.58
N PRO A 38 -0.50 1.26 -16.02
CA PRO A 38 -1.60 1.64 -15.13
C PRO A 38 -1.65 0.69 -13.93
N GLY A 39 -1.47 1.25 -12.73
CA GLY A 39 -1.54 0.52 -11.46
C GLY A 39 -0.27 -0.21 -11.01
N TYR A 40 0.88 -0.05 -11.68
CA TYR A 40 2.17 -0.68 -11.30
C TYR A 40 2.20 -2.23 -11.24
N VAL A 41 1.06 -2.89 -11.48
CA VAL A 41 0.87 -4.34 -11.30
C VAL A 41 1.87 -5.16 -12.14
N GLY A 42 2.15 -4.74 -13.38
CA GLY A 42 3.05 -5.47 -14.28
C GLY A 42 4.54 -5.37 -13.89
N ILE A 43 4.99 -4.19 -13.43
CA ILE A 43 6.39 -3.97 -13.04
C ILE A 43 6.70 -4.68 -11.73
N TYR A 44 5.79 -4.62 -10.76
CA TYR A 44 5.97 -5.28 -9.45
C TYR A 44 5.99 -6.80 -9.62
N GLN A 45 5.15 -7.35 -10.50
CA GLN A 45 5.18 -8.79 -10.85
C GLN A 45 6.49 -9.19 -11.52
N ALA A 46 6.95 -8.45 -12.53
CA ALA A 46 8.21 -8.73 -13.21
C ALA A 46 9.41 -8.67 -12.24
N VAL A 47 9.43 -7.70 -11.33
CA VAL A 47 10.47 -7.58 -10.30
C VAL A 47 10.38 -8.71 -9.28
N ALA A 48 9.19 -9.07 -8.81
CA ALA A 48 9.01 -10.16 -7.86
C ALA A 48 9.50 -11.49 -8.43
N VAL A 49 9.17 -11.80 -9.69
CA VAL A 49 9.69 -12.98 -10.40
C VAL A 49 11.21 -12.86 -10.54
N SER A 50 11.73 -11.76 -11.09
CA SER A 50 13.17 -11.60 -11.31
C SER A 50 14.02 -11.69 -10.03
N VAL A 51 13.49 -11.26 -8.88
CA VAL A 51 14.19 -11.32 -7.59
C VAL A 51 14.02 -12.67 -6.92
N LEU A 52 12.84 -13.28 -6.94
CA LEU A 52 12.55 -14.51 -6.19
C LEU A 52 12.92 -15.79 -6.95
N THR A 53 12.83 -15.83 -8.28
CA THR A 53 13.17 -17.03 -9.06
C THR A 53 14.65 -17.46 -8.88
N PRO A 54 15.64 -16.55 -8.79
CA PRO A 54 17.03 -16.91 -8.45
C PRO A 54 17.21 -17.57 -7.07
N PHE A 55 16.28 -17.37 -6.15
CA PHE A 55 16.30 -18.01 -4.82
C PHE A 55 15.55 -19.36 -4.78
N GLY A 56 15.10 -19.86 -5.93
CA GLY A 56 14.46 -21.17 -6.04
C GLY A 56 12.94 -21.16 -5.86
N TYR A 57 12.30 -19.99 -5.81
CA TYR A 57 10.84 -19.90 -5.81
C TYR A 57 10.30 -20.01 -7.24
N THR A 58 9.11 -20.58 -7.37
CA THR A 58 8.42 -20.64 -8.68
C THR A 58 7.82 -19.28 -9.04
N ASP A 59 7.70 -19.01 -10.33
CA ASP A 59 7.07 -17.78 -10.83
C ASP A 59 5.65 -17.62 -10.27
N SER A 60 4.90 -18.72 -10.16
CA SER A 60 3.56 -18.73 -9.56
C SER A 60 3.57 -18.29 -8.10
N GLN A 61 4.57 -18.72 -7.30
CA GLN A 61 4.70 -18.28 -5.91
C GLN A 61 5.03 -16.79 -5.81
N ALA A 62 5.94 -16.30 -6.65
CA ALA A 62 6.31 -14.89 -6.69
C ALA A 62 5.13 -13.98 -7.07
N ILE A 63 4.32 -14.39 -8.05
CA ILE A 63 3.14 -13.65 -8.51
C ILE A 63 2.05 -13.65 -7.44
N VAL A 64 1.75 -14.79 -6.82
CA VAL A 64 0.75 -14.87 -5.74
C VAL A 64 1.16 -13.98 -4.56
N PHE A 65 2.43 -14.05 -4.18
CA PHE A 65 3.00 -13.23 -3.11
C PHE A 65 2.82 -11.72 -3.38
N ILE A 66 3.25 -11.23 -4.56
CA ILE A 66 3.26 -9.80 -4.84
C ILE A 66 1.86 -9.20 -5.02
N ILE A 67 0.91 -10.01 -5.52
CA ILE A 67 -0.51 -9.60 -5.61
C ILE A 67 -1.10 -9.49 -4.21
N ALA A 68 -0.89 -10.49 -3.36
CA ALA A 68 -1.39 -10.47 -1.99
C ALA A 68 -0.77 -9.33 -1.18
N PHE A 69 0.54 -9.09 -1.33
CA PHE A 69 1.23 -7.97 -0.71
C PHE A 69 0.60 -6.62 -1.10
N GLN A 70 0.35 -6.40 -2.40
CA GLN A 70 -0.31 -5.18 -2.86
C GLN A 70 -1.74 -5.05 -2.35
N ALA A 71 -2.51 -6.13 -2.35
CA ALA A 71 -3.89 -6.13 -1.88
C ALA A 71 -3.98 -5.72 -0.39
N VAL A 72 -3.09 -6.25 0.45
CA VAL A 72 -3.02 -5.90 1.88
C VAL A 72 -2.63 -4.43 2.05
N SER A 73 -1.58 -3.98 1.34
CA SER A 73 -1.12 -2.60 1.41
C SER A 73 -2.20 -1.60 0.97
N TYR A 74 -2.88 -1.86 -0.15
CA TYR A 74 -3.99 -1.01 -0.59
C TYR A 74 -5.17 -1.05 0.36
N THR A 75 -5.50 -2.21 0.93
CA THR A 75 -6.57 -2.30 1.92
C THR A 75 -6.27 -1.43 3.14
N MET A 76 -5.04 -1.45 3.66
CA MET A 76 -4.64 -0.58 4.76
C MET A 76 -4.75 0.90 4.38
N VAL A 77 -4.18 1.30 3.24
CA VAL A 77 -4.19 2.70 2.79
C VAL A 77 -5.63 3.21 2.57
N ILE A 78 -6.49 2.40 1.94
CA ILE A 78 -7.90 2.74 1.72
C ILE A 78 -8.64 2.84 3.04
N ALA A 79 -8.45 1.89 3.97
CA ALA A 79 -9.12 1.92 5.27
C ALA A 79 -8.72 3.16 6.09
N PHE A 80 -7.42 3.44 6.21
CA PHE A 80 -6.94 4.62 6.93
C PHE A 80 -7.31 5.93 6.23
N GLY A 81 -7.23 5.96 4.89
CA GLY A 81 -7.65 7.10 4.09
C GLY A 81 -9.14 7.41 4.24
N ALA A 82 -9.99 6.38 4.19
CA ALA A 82 -11.44 6.52 4.40
C ALA A 82 -11.78 6.97 5.82
N LEU A 83 -11.11 6.40 6.85
CA LEU A 83 -11.28 6.83 8.24
C LEU A 83 -10.84 8.29 8.44
N GLY A 84 -9.71 8.68 7.85
CA GLY A 84 -9.21 10.06 7.89
C GLY A 84 -10.17 11.03 7.21
N LEU A 85 -10.66 10.68 6.01
CA LEU A 85 -11.64 11.48 5.28
C LEU A 85 -12.95 11.61 6.06
N TRP A 86 -13.42 10.52 6.67
CA TRP A 86 -14.63 10.54 7.48
C TRP A 86 -14.50 11.47 8.69
N ARG A 87 -13.36 11.41 9.40
CA ARG A 87 -13.07 12.31 10.53
C ARG A 87 -12.98 13.78 10.10
N LEU A 88 -12.31 14.06 8.99
CA LEU A 88 -12.18 15.42 8.46
C LEU A 88 -13.51 15.96 7.95
N ASN A 89 -14.34 15.15 7.30
CA ASN A 89 -15.68 15.56 6.86
C ASN A 89 -16.58 15.95 8.03
N THR A 90 -16.54 15.18 9.14
CA THR A 90 -17.26 15.56 10.37
C THR A 90 -16.72 16.82 11.05
N GLY A 91 -15.43 17.14 10.87
CA GLY A 91 -14.82 18.39 11.38
C GLY A 91 -15.08 19.60 10.49
N GLY A 92 -15.09 19.42 9.16
CA GLY A 92 -15.35 20.47 8.17
C GLY A 92 -16.78 20.99 8.21
N LEU A 93 -17.76 20.12 8.47
CA LEU A 93 -19.15 20.51 8.71
C LEU A 93 -19.27 21.43 9.94
N ARG A 94 -18.57 21.10 11.03
CA ARG A 94 -18.55 21.90 12.27
C ARG A 94 -17.86 23.25 12.11
N LEU A 95 -16.82 23.32 11.27
CA LEU A 95 -16.15 24.59 10.97
C LEU A 95 -17.02 25.48 10.08
N SER A 96 -17.77 24.89 9.14
CA SER A 96 -18.74 25.62 8.31
C SER A 96 -19.89 26.19 9.13
N GLU A 97 -20.38 25.45 10.13
CA GLU A 97 -21.39 25.93 11.09
C GLU A 97 -20.84 27.07 11.95
N ALA A 98 -19.63 26.92 12.51
CA ALA A 98 -19.01 27.96 13.34
C ALA A 98 -18.73 29.26 12.57
N ILE A 99 -18.34 29.17 11.29
CA ILE A 99 -18.13 30.35 10.43
C ILE A 99 -19.47 31.01 10.07
N ALA A 100 -20.53 30.22 9.85
CA ALA A 100 -21.87 30.73 9.54
C ALA A 100 -22.52 31.45 10.73
N GLU A 101 -22.28 30.99 11.96
CA GLU A 101 -22.73 31.64 13.19
C GLU A 101 -21.97 32.94 13.46
N GLY A 102 -20.63 32.94 13.30
CA GLY A 102 -19.81 34.14 13.49
C GLY A 102 -20.18 35.28 12.53
N LYS A 103 -20.53 34.96 11.29
CA LYS A 103 -20.97 35.97 10.29
C LYS A 103 -22.36 36.54 10.57
N ARG A 104 -23.22 35.80 11.28
CA ARG A 104 -24.58 36.23 11.64
C ARG A 104 -24.59 37.18 12.85
N SER A 105 -23.65 36.98 13.79
CA SER A 105 -23.45 37.85 14.95
C SER A 105 -22.83 39.21 14.62
N SER A 106 -22.14 39.36 13.48
CA SER A 106 -21.56 40.64 13.05
C SER A 106 -22.50 41.49 12.19
N LEU A 107 -23.69 40.98 11.86
CA LEU A 107 -24.72 41.65 11.07
C LEU A 107 -25.91 42.14 11.90
N GLN A 108 -25.92 41.84 13.21
CA GLN A 108 -26.83 42.40 14.21
C GLN A 108 -26.08 43.40 15.08
#